data_AF-A0A847BP35-F1
#
_entry.id   AF-A0A847BP35-F1
#
_cell.length_a   1.000
_cell.length_b   1.000
_cell.length_c   1.000
_cell.angle_alpha   90.00
_cell.angle_beta   90.00
_cell.angle_gamma   90.00
#
_symmetry.space_group_name_H-M   'P 1'
#
loop_
_entity.id
_entity.type
_entity.pdbx_description
1 polymer ?
#
loop_
_entity_poly.entity_id
_entity_poly.type
_entity_poly.pdbx_seq_one_letter_code
_entity_poly.pdbx_strand_id
1 'polypeptide(L)'
;AQAFGEGQEHHTLQPVLETIQERYKRLGISKNLYEEGIIVTADTGFANEANMQYLHKNNINAYIPDNQFRSRDPKFKEQKEKYGKRHQTSGKSKAKQLIPASEFQFDPITMTCICPAGQTISSRGTRNNPQGQPTAYFEGRLLQCRHCPKKHQCMKTPSAADHRKGAGRQVSFPLNGKRAANYTDWMKHRVDNPLGKTIYAHRMSVVEPVFGNIGTNKRLNRFSLRGKTKVQGQWQLFCLVHNVEKLARYGKLNQ
;
A
#
# COMPACT_ATOMS: atom_id res chain seq x y z
N ALA A 1 -18.28 11.02 -10.47
CA ALA A 1 -16.98 11.72 -10.62
C ALA A 1 -16.83 12.72 -9.49
N GLN A 2 -15.79 12.56 -8.66
CA GLN A 2 -15.46 13.44 -7.54
C GLN A 2 -13.94 13.60 -7.43
N ALA A 3 -13.50 14.82 -7.13
CA ALA A 3 -12.12 15.20 -6.86
C ALA A 3 -11.91 15.20 -5.35
N PHE A 4 -10.95 14.38 -4.91
CA PHE A 4 -10.53 14.27 -3.52
C PHE A 4 -9.24 15.08 -3.37
N GLY A 5 -9.23 16.08 -2.49
CA GLY A 5 -8.15 17.05 -2.36
C GLY A 5 -6.93 16.54 -1.60
N GLU A 6 -6.72 15.22 -1.57
CA GLU A 6 -5.74 14.53 -0.73
C GLU A 6 -4.91 13.55 -1.55
N GLY A 7 -3.60 13.48 -1.25
CA GLY A 7 -2.67 12.61 -1.99
C GLY A 7 -2.70 11.13 -1.58
N GLN A 8 -3.31 10.78 -0.44
CA GLN A 8 -3.52 9.39 -0.04
C GLN A 8 -5.00 9.04 -0.21
N GLU A 9 -5.29 8.06 -1.08
CA GLU A 9 -6.67 7.66 -1.43
C GLU A 9 -7.27 6.65 -0.45
N HIS A 10 -6.55 6.34 0.63
CA HIS A 10 -6.92 5.29 1.59
C HIS A 10 -8.30 5.53 2.23
N HIS A 11 -8.66 6.77 2.51
CA HIS A 11 -9.91 7.14 3.16
C HIS A 11 -11.10 7.27 2.19
N THR A 12 -10.86 7.21 0.87
CA THR A 12 -11.91 7.50 -0.12
C THR A 12 -12.62 6.25 -0.62
N LEU A 13 -12.11 5.04 -0.37
CA LEU A 13 -12.71 3.80 -0.86
C LEU A 13 -14.17 3.64 -0.41
N GLN A 14 -14.40 3.66 0.90
CA GLN A 14 -15.73 3.47 1.47
C GLN A 14 -16.73 4.55 0.98
N PRO A 15 -16.42 5.86 1.07
CA PRO A 15 -17.30 6.90 0.53
C PRO A 15 -17.63 6.72 -0.95
N VAL A 16 -16.66 6.27 -1.76
CA VAL A 16 -16.88 6.01 -3.19
C VAL A 16 -17.84 4.85 -3.39
N LEU A 17 -17.66 3.73 -2.67
CA LEU A 17 -18.53 2.56 -2.80
C LEU A 17 -19.97 2.86 -2.37
N GLU A 18 -20.15 3.60 -1.27
CA GLU A 18 -21.45 4.04 -0.79
C GLU A 18 -22.14 4.96 -1.81
N THR A 19 -21.42 5.96 -2.32
CA THR A 19 -21.94 6.89 -3.34
C THR A 19 -22.36 6.16 -4.63
N ILE A 20 -21.62 5.13 -5.03
CA ILE A 20 -21.96 4.32 -6.21
C ILE A 20 -23.27 3.56 -5.95
N GLN A 21 -23.38 2.87 -4.81
CA GLN A 21 -24.58 2.12 -4.46
C GLN A 21 -25.82 3.01 -4.35
N GLU A 22 -25.71 4.15 -3.65
CA GLU A 22 -26.79 5.13 -3.55
C GLU A 22 -27.25 5.63 -4.92
N ARG A 23 -26.30 5.88 -5.83
CA ARG A 23 -26.62 6.36 -7.17
C ARG A 23 -27.36 5.30 -7.99
N TYR A 24 -26.94 4.04 -7.94
CA TYR A 24 -27.61 2.95 -8.64
C TYR A 24 -29.02 2.71 -8.09
N LYS A 25 -29.18 2.77 -6.76
CA LYS A 25 -30.47 2.70 -6.09
C LYS A 25 -31.40 3.83 -6.50
N ARG A 26 -30.89 5.07 -6.49
CA ARG A 26 -31.65 6.28 -6.88
C ARG A 26 -32.09 6.25 -8.34
N LEU A 27 -31.26 5.69 -9.23
CA LEU A 27 -31.58 5.55 -10.65
C LEU A 27 -32.48 4.34 -10.96
N GLY A 28 -32.83 3.53 -9.95
CA GLY A 28 -33.65 2.33 -10.13
C GLY A 28 -32.97 1.21 -10.92
N ILE A 29 -31.64 1.27 -11.10
CA ILE A 29 -30.87 0.28 -11.86
C ILE A 29 -30.70 -1.02 -11.05
N SER A 30 -30.44 -0.86 -9.75
CA SER A 30 -30.19 -1.97 -8.82
C SER A 30 -30.59 -1.56 -7.41
N LYS A 31 -31.18 -2.50 -6.64
CA LYS A 31 -31.50 -2.28 -5.21
C LYS A 31 -30.28 -2.47 -4.33
N ASN A 32 -29.44 -3.46 -4.65
CA ASN A 32 -28.19 -3.72 -3.95
C ASN A 32 -27.10 -4.20 -4.91
N LEU A 33 -26.28 -3.25 -5.36
CA LEU A 33 -25.26 -3.45 -6.37
C LEU A 33 -24.25 -4.55 -6.01
N TYR A 34 -23.86 -4.64 -4.73
CA TYR A 34 -22.78 -5.53 -4.30
C TYR A 34 -23.27 -6.95 -4.02
N GLU A 35 -24.58 -7.16 -3.85
CA GLU A 35 -25.18 -8.49 -3.76
C GLU A 35 -25.41 -9.13 -5.14
N GLU A 36 -25.46 -8.33 -6.20
CA GLU A 36 -25.63 -8.79 -7.60
C GLU A 36 -24.35 -9.41 -8.20
N GLY A 37 -23.32 -9.65 -7.39
CA GLY A 37 -22.09 -10.31 -7.83
C GLY A 37 -21.09 -9.42 -8.55
N ILE A 38 -21.26 -8.09 -8.50
CA ILE A 38 -20.35 -7.15 -9.14
C ILE A 38 -18.96 -7.21 -8.51
N ILE A 39 -17.95 -7.21 -9.38
CA ILE A 39 -16.55 -7.26 -8.99
C ILE A 39 -15.99 -5.84 -8.88
N VAL A 40 -15.42 -5.53 -7.72
CA VAL A 40 -14.77 -4.23 -7.47
C VAL A 40 -13.25 -4.40 -7.58
N THR A 41 -12.62 -3.63 -8.46
CA THR A 41 -11.14 -3.56 -8.54
C THR A 41 -10.67 -2.14 -8.23
N ALA A 42 -9.64 -1.99 -7.41
CA ALA A 42 -9.02 -0.70 -7.12
C ALA A 42 -7.50 -0.77 -7.14
N ASP A 43 -6.83 0.38 -7.23
CA ASP A 43 -5.37 0.42 -7.26
C ASP A 43 -4.75 0.18 -5.87
N THR A 44 -3.43 -0.05 -5.82
CA THR A 44 -2.71 -0.29 -4.56
C THR A 44 -2.77 0.88 -3.60
N GLY A 45 -3.09 2.09 -4.09
CA GLY A 45 -3.38 3.28 -3.30
C GLY A 45 -4.61 3.16 -2.40
N PHE A 46 -5.44 2.11 -2.52
CA PHE A 46 -6.57 1.86 -1.62
C PHE A 46 -6.26 0.76 -0.59
N ALA A 47 -5.06 0.18 -0.62
CA ALA A 47 -4.72 -0.97 0.20
C ALA A 47 -4.37 -0.58 1.64
N ASN A 48 -5.31 -0.80 2.56
CA ASN A 48 -5.08 -0.72 4.00
C ASN A 48 -6.02 -1.67 4.77
N GLU A 49 -5.69 -1.94 6.02
CA GLU A 49 -6.41 -2.89 6.86
C GLU A 49 -7.88 -2.51 7.08
N ALA A 50 -8.18 -1.23 7.29
CA ALA A 50 -9.54 -0.75 7.53
C ALA A 50 -10.44 -0.96 6.30
N ASN A 51 -9.92 -0.69 5.11
CA ASN A 51 -10.60 -0.92 3.83
C ASN A 51 -10.83 -2.41 3.58
N MET A 52 -9.82 -3.26 3.84
CA MET A 52 -10.00 -4.70 3.68
C MET A 52 -11.00 -5.25 4.67
N GLN A 53 -10.99 -4.75 5.91
CA GLN A 53 -11.97 -5.09 6.93
C GLN A 53 -13.39 -4.69 6.50
N TYR A 54 -13.56 -3.48 5.96
CA TYR A 54 -14.85 -3.01 5.44
C TYR A 54 -15.37 -3.90 4.31
N LEU A 55 -14.53 -4.21 3.31
CA LEU A 55 -14.89 -5.06 2.19
C LEU A 55 -15.30 -6.46 2.64
N HIS A 56 -14.53 -7.04 3.56
CA HIS A 56 -14.82 -8.36 4.10
C HIS A 56 -16.12 -8.38 4.91
N LYS A 57 -16.34 -7.41 5.80
CA LYS A 57 -17.55 -7.36 6.66
C LYS A 57 -18.83 -7.15 5.85
N ASN A 58 -18.75 -6.39 4.77
CA ASN A 58 -19.90 -6.10 3.90
C ASN A 58 -20.04 -7.11 2.75
N ASN A 59 -19.28 -8.21 2.75
CA ASN A 59 -19.28 -9.24 1.69
C ASN A 59 -19.10 -8.67 0.26
N ILE A 60 -18.32 -7.60 0.11
CA ILE A 60 -18.09 -6.97 -1.19
C ILE A 60 -17.05 -7.78 -1.95
N ASN A 61 -17.41 -8.23 -3.16
CA ASN A 61 -16.53 -9.00 -4.03
C ASN A 61 -15.43 -8.10 -4.64
N ALA A 62 -14.37 -7.85 -3.88
CA ALA A 62 -13.30 -6.93 -4.27
C ALA A 62 -11.93 -7.59 -4.45
N TYR A 63 -11.10 -6.96 -5.29
CA TYR A 63 -9.70 -7.30 -5.58
C TYR A 63 -8.85 -6.03 -5.59
N ILE A 64 -8.12 -5.80 -4.49
CA ILE A 64 -7.26 -4.63 -4.29
C ILE A 64 -5.87 -5.10 -3.84
N PRO A 65 -4.85 -5.05 -4.70
CA PRO A 65 -3.51 -5.49 -4.32
C PRO A 65 -2.84 -4.54 -3.33
N ASP A 66 -1.92 -5.07 -2.53
CA ASP A 66 -0.99 -4.25 -1.77
C ASP A 66 0.19 -3.77 -2.64
N ASN A 67 1.01 -2.87 -2.10
CA ASN A 67 2.16 -2.32 -2.81
C ASN A 67 3.24 -3.36 -3.18
N GLN A 68 3.20 -4.55 -2.59
CA GLN A 68 4.18 -5.62 -2.80
C GLN A 68 3.67 -6.71 -3.76
N PHE A 69 2.46 -6.58 -4.32
CA PHE A 69 1.88 -7.62 -5.18
C PHE A 69 2.77 -7.95 -6.38
N ARG A 70 3.38 -6.93 -7.01
CA ARG A 70 4.27 -7.15 -8.16
C ARG A 70 5.51 -7.96 -7.78
N SER A 71 6.09 -7.74 -6.60
CA SER A 71 7.26 -8.51 -6.16
C SER A 71 6.95 -9.97 -5.85
N ARG A 72 5.68 -10.30 -5.56
CA ARG A 72 5.26 -11.68 -5.32
C ARG A 72 4.93 -12.45 -6.59
N ASP A 73 4.70 -11.77 -7.71
CA ASP A 73 4.44 -12.44 -8.98
C ASP A 73 5.75 -12.77 -9.72
N PRO A 74 6.00 -14.04 -10.06
CA PRO A 74 7.16 -14.44 -10.85
C PRO A 74 7.31 -13.67 -12.17
N LYS A 75 6.20 -13.24 -12.80
CA LYS A 75 6.21 -12.52 -14.08
C LYS A 75 6.92 -11.16 -14.01
N PHE A 76 7.04 -10.56 -12.82
CA PHE A 76 7.66 -9.25 -12.65
C PHE A 76 9.08 -9.31 -12.07
N LYS A 77 9.68 -10.50 -11.90
CA LYS A 77 11.04 -10.65 -11.36
C LYS A 77 12.08 -9.83 -12.14
N GLU A 78 12.03 -9.89 -13.46
CA GLU A 78 12.99 -9.22 -14.37
C GLU A 78 12.55 -7.81 -14.80
N GLN A 79 11.39 -7.32 -14.32
CA GLN A 79 10.84 -6.03 -14.78
C GLN A 79 11.81 -4.87 -14.55
N LYS A 80 12.56 -4.91 -13.45
CA LYS A 80 13.52 -3.85 -13.07
C LYS A 80 14.79 -3.86 -13.92
N GLU A 81 15.10 -4.96 -14.58
CA GLU A 81 16.22 -5.07 -15.53
C GLU A 81 15.83 -4.44 -16.87
N LYS A 82 14.58 -4.68 -17.31
CA LYS A 82 14.07 -4.18 -18.60
C LYS A 82 13.74 -2.68 -18.64
N TYR A 83 13.11 -2.14 -17.59
CA TYR A 83 12.60 -0.75 -17.59
C TYR A 83 13.43 0.21 -16.72
N GLY A 84 14.54 -0.26 -16.16
CA GLY A 84 15.38 0.51 -15.25
C GLY A 84 14.70 0.86 -13.92
N LYS A 85 15.46 1.48 -13.01
CA LYS A 85 14.92 2.00 -11.75
C LYS A 85 14.32 3.38 -12.01
N ARG A 86 13.14 3.65 -11.44
CA ARG A 86 12.50 4.99 -11.47
C ARG A 86 13.54 6.03 -11.07
N HIS A 87 13.65 7.14 -11.83
CA HIS A 87 14.56 8.24 -11.53
C HIS A 87 14.40 8.66 -10.07
N GLN A 88 15.39 8.33 -9.25
CA GLN A 88 15.46 8.80 -7.88
C GLN A 88 15.98 10.23 -7.94
N THR A 89 15.28 11.16 -7.30
CA THR A 89 15.76 12.53 -7.15
C THR A 89 17.16 12.51 -6.53
N SER A 90 18.13 13.04 -7.28
CA SER A 90 19.57 13.00 -7.02
C SER A 90 20.02 13.93 -5.87
N GLY A 91 19.24 14.01 -4.79
CA GLY A 91 19.46 14.94 -3.69
C GLY A 91 19.28 14.35 -2.29
N LYS A 92 18.87 13.08 -2.14
CA LYS A 92 18.87 12.44 -0.83
C LYS A 92 20.28 11.94 -0.52
N SER A 93 20.91 12.49 0.51
CA SER A 93 22.14 11.92 1.07
C SER A 93 21.89 10.43 1.32
N LYS A 94 22.76 9.58 0.77
CA LYS A 94 22.66 8.14 0.99
C LYS A 94 22.71 7.92 2.50
N ALA A 95 21.62 7.40 3.07
CA ALA A 95 21.57 7.06 4.47
C ALA A 95 22.79 6.18 4.79
N LYS A 96 23.50 6.49 5.87
CA LYS A 96 24.67 5.73 6.32
C LYS A 96 24.32 4.24 6.31
N GLN A 97 25.08 3.44 5.57
CA GLN A 97 24.89 1.99 5.55
C GLN A 97 25.27 1.46 6.92
N LEU A 98 24.24 1.06 7.67
CA LEU A 98 24.39 0.43 8.98
C LEU A 98 24.16 -1.06 8.83
N ILE A 99 24.76 -1.84 9.71
CA ILE A 99 24.50 -3.28 9.79
C ILE A 99 22.98 -3.51 9.93
N PRO A 100 22.33 -4.23 9.00
CA PRO A 100 20.88 -4.46 9.04
C PRO A 100 20.50 -5.43 10.17
N ALA A 101 19.22 -5.42 10.56
CA ALA A 101 18.69 -6.38 11.54
C ALA A 101 18.80 -7.84 11.06
N SER A 102 18.92 -8.09 9.76
CA SER A 102 19.11 -9.44 9.20
C SER A 102 20.44 -10.10 9.56
N GLU A 103 21.47 -9.33 9.96
CA GLU A 103 22.75 -9.89 10.42
C GLU A 103 22.73 -10.29 11.91
N PHE A 104 21.65 -9.99 12.62
CA PHE A 104 21.47 -10.37 14.02
C PHE A 104 20.78 -11.73 14.08
N GLN A 105 21.34 -12.64 14.87
CA GLN A 105 20.74 -13.96 15.07
C GLN A 105 19.64 -13.82 16.12
N PHE A 106 18.41 -14.12 15.75
CA PHE A 106 17.25 -14.06 16.63
C PHE A 106 16.63 -15.44 16.75
N ASP A 107 16.51 -15.92 17.98
CA ASP A 107 15.78 -17.14 18.30
C ASP A 107 14.39 -16.77 18.87
N PRO A 108 13.30 -17.07 18.13
CA PRO A 108 11.94 -16.75 18.54
C PRO A 108 11.39 -17.66 19.65
N ILE A 109 12.03 -18.79 19.97
CA ILE A 109 11.59 -19.71 21.02
C ILE A 109 12.10 -19.22 22.38
N THR A 110 13.40 -19.00 22.48
CA THR A 110 14.04 -18.54 23.71
C THR A 110 13.97 -17.02 23.89
N MET A 111 13.48 -16.29 22.88
CA MET A 111 13.45 -14.82 22.84
C MET A 111 14.83 -14.21 23.09
N THR A 112 15.87 -14.86 22.57
CA THR A 112 17.25 -14.39 22.65
C THR A 112 17.68 -13.80 21.31
N CYS A 113 18.56 -12.80 21.36
CA CYS A 113 19.16 -12.23 20.16
C CYS A 113 20.65 -12.02 20.38
N ILE A 114 21.45 -12.40 19.37
CA ILE A 114 22.90 -12.28 19.35
C ILE A 114 23.27 -11.29 18.25
N CYS A 115 24.06 -10.28 18.61
CA CYS A 115 24.51 -9.29 17.64
C CYS A 115 25.67 -9.83 16.78
N PRO A 116 25.99 -9.17 15.64
CA PRO A 116 27.10 -9.55 14.76
C PRO A 116 28.50 -9.53 15.41
N ALA A 117 28.62 -8.97 16.63
CA ALA A 117 29.84 -9.01 17.43
C ALA A 117 29.86 -10.18 18.45
N GLY A 118 28.90 -11.12 18.37
CA GLY A 118 28.80 -12.30 19.22
C GLY A 118 28.21 -12.05 20.62
N GLN A 119 27.75 -10.84 20.92
CA GLN A 119 27.20 -10.48 22.24
C GLN A 119 25.67 -10.63 22.28
N THR A 120 25.15 -11.21 23.35
CA THR A 120 23.71 -11.28 23.63
C THR A 120 23.14 -9.92 23.97
N ILE A 121 22.05 -9.53 23.31
CA ILE A 121 21.35 -8.27 23.53
C ILE A 121 20.08 -8.47 24.37
N SER A 122 19.73 -7.46 25.16
CA SER A 122 18.63 -7.55 26.11
C SER A 122 17.28 -7.40 25.40
N SER A 123 16.32 -8.26 25.73
CA SER A 123 14.93 -8.09 25.29
C SER A 123 14.28 -6.90 26.00
N ARG A 124 13.64 -6.02 25.23
CA ARG A 124 12.77 -4.93 25.72
C ARG A 124 11.30 -5.37 25.78
N GLY A 125 11.02 -6.63 25.44
CA GLY A 125 9.69 -7.22 25.41
C GLY A 125 9.06 -7.25 24.02
N THR A 126 7.88 -7.85 23.96
CA THR A 126 7.07 -7.94 22.74
C THR A 126 5.98 -6.89 22.79
N ARG A 127 5.86 -6.10 21.72
CA ARG A 127 4.79 -5.11 21.57
C ARG A 127 4.22 -5.20 20.16
N ASN A 128 2.97 -4.78 20.00
CA ASN A 128 2.39 -4.65 18.67
C ASN A 128 3.02 -3.43 17.98
N ASN A 129 3.50 -3.64 16.76
CA ASN A 129 3.94 -2.53 15.93
C ASN A 129 2.71 -1.68 15.51
N PRO A 130 2.89 -0.52 14.86
CA PRO A 130 1.77 0.30 14.38
C PRO A 130 0.81 -0.42 13.42
N GLN A 131 1.20 -1.58 12.88
CA GLN A 131 0.41 -2.42 11.98
C GLN A 131 -0.30 -3.57 12.73
N GLY A 132 -0.27 -3.56 14.07
CA GLY A 132 -0.90 -4.59 14.91
C GLY A 132 -0.13 -5.91 14.99
N GLN A 133 1.08 -5.98 14.43
CA GLN A 133 1.87 -7.21 14.41
C GLN A 133 2.74 -7.34 15.66
N PRO A 134 2.67 -8.49 16.39
CA PRO A 134 3.54 -8.72 17.53
C PRO A 134 5.00 -8.73 17.09
N THR A 135 5.79 -7.84 17.68
CA THR A 135 7.18 -7.60 17.31
C THR A 135 8.03 -7.68 18.57
N ALA A 136 9.09 -8.49 18.54
CA ALA A 136 10.09 -8.57 19.59
C ALA A 136 11.09 -7.41 19.45
N TYR A 137 11.29 -6.64 20.51
CA TYR A 137 12.22 -5.52 20.53
C TYR A 137 13.44 -5.86 21.37
N PHE A 138 14.63 -5.58 20.85
CA PHE A 138 15.89 -5.80 21.54
C PHE A 138 16.75 -4.55 21.58
N GLU A 139 17.52 -4.42 22.65
CA GLU A 139 18.48 -3.34 22.83
C GLU A 139 19.80 -3.87 23.37
N GLY A 140 20.90 -3.51 22.69
CA GLY A 140 22.25 -3.78 23.16
C GLY A 140 22.58 -3.00 24.43
N ARG A 141 23.32 -3.60 25.36
CA ARG A 141 23.72 -2.92 26.59
C ARG A 141 24.74 -1.82 26.27
N LEU A 142 24.64 -0.68 26.96
CA LEU A 142 25.52 0.47 26.72
C LEU A 142 27.00 0.09 26.85
N LEU A 143 27.38 -0.68 27.87
CA LEU A 143 28.77 -1.12 28.07
C LEU A 143 29.29 -2.01 26.93
N GLN A 144 28.44 -2.89 26.38
CA GLN A 144 28.78 -3.74 25.23
C GLN A 144 28.92 -2.90 23.95
N CYS A 145 28.00 -1.97 23.71
CA CYS A 145 28.02 -1.12 22.51
C CYS A 145 29.14 -0.06 22.56
N ARG A 146 29.49 0.45 23.74
CA ARG A 146 30.52 1.47 23.95
C ARG A 146 31.90 1.00 23.50
N HIS A 147 32.27 -0.22 23.85
CA HIS A 147 33.58 -0.81 23.56
C HIS A 147 33.56 -1.74 22.34
N CYS A 148 32.49 -1.70 21.54
CA CYS A 148 32.36 -2.58 20.37
C CYS A 148 33.19 -2.05 19.19
N PRO A 149 34.04 -2.87 18.55
CA PRO A 149 34.83 -2.44 17.37
C PRO A 149 33.94 -2.05 16.18
N LYS A 150 32.73 -2.62 16.09
CA LYS A 150 31.74 -2.33 15.05
C LYS A 150 30.82 -1.16 15.38
N LYS A 151 31.04 -0.40 16.47
CA LYS A 151 30.16 0.69 16.96
C LYS A 151 29.77 1.69 15.87
N HIS A 152 30.74 2.16 15.08
CA HIS A 152 30.51 3.15 14.02
C HIS A 152 29.73 2.62 12.82
N GLN A 153 29.75 1.30 12.56
CA GLN A 153 29.01 0.63 11.48
C GLN A 153 27.64 0.12 11.96
N CYS A 154 27.51 -0.16 13.26
CA CYS A 154 26.29 -0.70 13.86
C CYS A 154 25.32 0.42 14.28
N MET A 155 25.81 1.52 14.87
CA MET A 155 24.94 2.57 15.43
C MET A 155 24.80 3.77 14.50
N LYS A 156 23.57 4.28 14.37
CA LYS A 156 23.29 5.54 13.68
C LYS A 156 24.01 6.72 14.37
N THR A 157 23.94 6.74 15.70
CA THR A 157 24.56 7.74 16.57
C THR A 157 25.48 7.04 17.57
N PRO A 158 26.77 6.82 17.24
CA PRO A 158 27.71 6.13 18.12
C PRO A 158 27.82 6.75 19.53
N SER A 159 27.76 8.07 19.65
CA SER A 159 27.86 8.79 20.93
C SER A 159 26.72 8.46 21.90
N ALA A 160 25.61 7.89 21.43
CA ALA A 160 24.52 7.44 22.29
C ALA A 160 24.96 6.34 23.27
N ALA A 161 25.97 5.51 22.93
CA ALA A 161 26.47 4.49 23.85
C ALA A 161 27.29 5.07 25.03
N ASP A 162 27.75 6.33 24.90
CA ASP A 162 28.68 6.95 25.85
C ASP A 162 27.95 7.70 26.97
N HIS A 163 26.66 8.01 26.78
CA HIS A 163 25.84 8.71 27.75
C HIS A 163 25.00 7.75 28.62
N ARG A 164 24.88 8.03 29.93
CA ARG A 164 24.12 7.18 30.88
C ARG A 164 22.63 7.02 30.54
N LYS A 165 22.04 8.01 29.87
CA LYS A 165 20.64 8.01 29.39
C LYS A 165 20.53 7.67 27.91
N GLY A 166 21.63 7.27 27.28
CA GLY A 166 21.62 6.91 25.88
C GLY A 166 21.06 5.51 25.65
N ALA A 167 21.00 5.10 24.39
CA ALA A 167 20.52 3.79 23.97
C ALA A 167 21.62 3.06 23.19
N GLY A 168 21.69 1.73 23.39
CA GLY A 168 22.51 0.88 22.55
C GLY A 168 21.88 0.65 21.18
N ARG A 169 22.42 -0.32 20.42
CA ARG A 169 21.81 -0.73 19.15
C ARG A 169 20.43 -1.32 19.42
N GLN A 170 19.41 -0.76 18.78
CA GLN A 170 18.04 -1.27 18.80
C GLN A 170 17.76 -2.05 17.52
N VAL A 171 17.18 -3.24 17.66
CA VAL A 171 16.69 -4.07 16.55
C VAL A 171 15.35 -4.66 16.92
N SER A 172 14.51 -4.92 15.92
CA SER A 172 13.19 -5.51 16.12
C SER A 172 12.93 -6.61 15.11
N PHE A 173 12.28 -7.68 15.57
CA PHE A 173 11.94 -8.84 14.76
C PHE A 173 10.44 -9.10 14.80
N PRO A 174 9.75 -9.08 13.66
CA PRO A 174 8.34 -9.44 13.61
C PRO A 174 8.16 -10.93 13.94
N LEU A 175 7.27 -11.25 14.88
CA LEU A 175 6.94 -12.63 15.26
C LEU A 175 5.87 -13.18 14.31
N ASN A 176 6.29 -13.53 13.09
CA ASN A 176 5.38 -13.93 12.00
C ASN A 176 4.46 -15.12 12.36
N GLY A 177 4.93 -16.07 13.19
CA GLY A 177 4.14 -17.24 13.60
C GLY A 177 3.03 -16.97 14.62
N LYS A 178 2.93 -15.74 15.16
CA LYS A 178 1.89 -15.35 16.15
C LYS A 178 1.03 -14.18 15.67
N ARG A 179 1.14 -13.79 14.40
CA ARG A 179 0.33 -12.73 13.83
C ARG A 179 -1.10 -13.24 13.68
N ALA A 180 -2.06 -12.55 14.30
CA ALA A 180 -3.48 -12.81 14.05
C ALA A 180 -3.78 -12.66 12.56
N ALA A 181 -4.63 -13.54 12.02
CA ALA A 181 -5.13 -13.40 10.67
C ALA A 181 -5.73 -12.00 10.50
N ASN A 182 -5.33 -11.30 9.44
CA ASN A 182 -5.76 -9.94 9.19
C ASN A 182 -6.38 -9.82 7.80
N TYR A 183 -7.18 -8.78 7.59
CA TYR A 183 -7.96 -8.62 6.38
C TYR A 183 -7.07 -8.30 5.17
N THR A 184 -5.90 -7.71 5.40
CA THR A 184 -4.89 -7.56 4.34
C THR A 184 -4.42 -8.90 3.80
N ASP A 185 -4.18 -9.90 4.66
CA ASP A 185 -3.73 -11.22 4.24
C ASP A 185 -4.85 -11.97 3.49
N TRP A 186 -6.12 -11.81 3.91
CA TRP A 186 -7.28 -12.26 3.12
C TRP A 186 -7.28 -11.69 1.70
N MET A 187 -7.08 -10.38 1.55
CA MET A 187 -7.06 -9.74 0.22
C MET A 187 -5.85 -10.20 -0.60
N LYS A 188 -4.67 -10.40 0.00
CA LYS A 188 -3.51 -10.98 -0.69
C LYS A 188 -3.84 -12.34 -1.28
N HIS A 189 -4.46 -13.24 -0.50
CA HIS A 189 -4.88 -14.56 -1.00
C HIS A 189 -5.88 -14.46 -2.16
N ARG A 190 -6.80 -13.49 -2.12
CA ARG A 190 -7.75 -13.25 -3.23
C ARG A 190 -7.04 -12.76 -4.48
N VAL A 191 -6.10 -11.83 -4.37
CA VAL A 191 -5.43 -11.22 -5.52
C VAL A 191 -4.34 -12.14 -6.10
N ASP A 192 -3.59 -12.84 -5.26
CA ASP A 192 -2.41 -13.60 -5.67
C ASP A 192 -2.77 -14.98 -6.28
N ASN A 193 -4.03 -15.41 -6.20
CA ASN A 193 -4.48 -16.62 -6.89
C ASN A 193 -4.68 -16.38 -8.41
N PRO A 194 -4.67 -17.44 -9.26
CA PRO A 194 -4.75 -17.28 -10.72
C PRO A 194 -5.99 -16.53 -11.22
N LEU A 195 -7.14 -16.75 -10.59
CA LEU A 195 -8.40 -16.08 -10.93
C LEU A 195 -8.34 -14.59 -10.57
N GLY A 196 -7.89 -14.26 -9.37
CA GLY A 196 -7.72 -12.89 -8.89
C GLY A 196 -6.72 -12.09 -9.71
N LYS A 197 -5.62 -12.72 -10.14
CA LYS A 197 -4.67 -12.10 -11.08
C LYS A 197 -5.33 -11.76 -12.41
N THR A 198 -6.17 -12.65 -12.93
CA THR A 198 -6.90 -12.44 -14.20
C THR A 198 -7.92 -11.31 -14.06
N ILE A 199 -8.71 -11.33 -12.99
CA ILE A 199 -9.68 -10.28 -12.67
C ILE A 199 -8.98 -8.91 -12.53
N TYR A 200 -7.89 -8.84 -11.76
CA TYR A 200 -7.17 -7.59 -11.54
C TYR A 200 -6.49 -7.09 -12.82
N ALA A 201 -5.99 -7.98 -13.67
CA ALA A 201 -5.43 -7.63 -14.96
C ALA A 201 -6.47 -6.96 -15.89
N HIS A 202 -7.72 -7.42 -15.84
CA HIS A 202 -8.82 -6.81 -16.61
C HIS A 202 -9.10 -5.34 -16.21
N ARG A 203 -8.67 -4.88 -15.03
CA ARG A 203 -8.81 -3.46 -14.64
C ARG A 203 -8.21 -2.53 -15.70
N MET A 204 -7.06 -2.91 -16.29
CA MET A 204 -6.39 -2.08 -17.29
C MET A 204 -7.32 -1.78 -18.48
N SER A 205 -7.99 -2.78 -19.05
CA SER A 205 -8.90 -2.57 -20.18
C SER A 205 -10.15 -1.75 -19.80
N VAL A 206 -10.56 -1.74 -18.53
CA VAL A 206 -11.72 -0.98 -18.05
C VAL A 206 -11.39 0.50 -17.90
N VAL A 207 -10.26 0.84 -17.28
CA VAL A 207 -9.97 2.24 -16.89
C VAL A 207 -9.06 2.98 -17.86
N GLU A 208 -8.10 2.31 -18.50
CA GLU A 208 -7.12 2.94 -19.41
C GLU A 208 -7.79 3.65 -20.58
N PRO A 209 -8.82 3.10 -21.27
CA PRO A 209 -9.47 3.82 -22.37
C PRO A 209 -10.16 5.12 -21.93
N VAL A 210 -10.66 5.17 -20.70
CA VAL A 210 -11.29 6.37 -20.13
C VAL A 210 -10.25 7.47 -19.93
N PHE A 211 -9.15 7.13 -19.25
CA PHE A 211 -8.05 8.07 -19.03
C PHE A 211 -7.32 8.46 -20.31
N GLY A 212 -7.11 7.52 -21.23
CA GLY A 212 -6.51 7.78 -22.54
C GLY A 212 -7.35 8.74 -23.37
N ASN A 213 -8.67 8.56 -23.39
CA ASN A 213 -9.54 9.49 -24.11
C ASN A 213 -9.51 10.89 -23.46
N ILE A 214 -9.73 10.99 -22.15
CA ILE A 214 -9.79 12.29 -21.46
C ILE A 214 -8.43 13.01 -21.49
N GLY A 215 -7.34 12.30 -21.20
CA GLY A 215 -6.00 12.85 -21.10
C GLY A 215 -5.36 13.17 -22.46
N THR A 216 -5.40 12.23 -23.40
CA THR A 216 -4.71 12.36 -24.69
C THR A 216 -5.61 12.99 -25.75
N ASN A 217 -6.79 12.43 -25.99
CA ASN A 217 -7.65 12.91 -27.08
C ASN A 217 -8.35 14.23 -26.72
N LYS A 218 -8.84 14.38 -25.48
CA LYS A 218 -9.45 15.62 -24.99
C LYS A 218 -8.47 16.58 -24.33
N ARG A 219 -7.19 16.19 -24.23
CA ARG A 219 -6.07 17.03 -23.76
C ARG A 219 -6.18 17.54 -22.32
N LEU A 220 -6.95 16.88 -21.45
CA LEU A 220 -6.97 17.18 -20.00
C LEU A 220 -5.85 16.43 -19.27
N ASN A 221 -4.61 16.78 -19.56
CA ASN A 221 -3.43 16.22 -18.88
C ASN A 221 -3.04 17.00 -17.61
N ARG A 222 -3.67 18.16 -17.37
CA ARG A 222 -3.57 18.97 -16.15
C ARG A 222 -4.88 19.73 -15.93
N PHE A 223 -5.23 19.97 -14.66
CA PHE A 223 -6.33 20.88 -14.35
C PHE A 223 -5.88 22.33 -14.59
N SER A 224 -6.72 23.10 -15.28
CA SER A 224 -6.45 24.51 -15.59
C SER A 224 -7.04 25.47 -14.56
N LEU A 225 -7.95 24.98 -13.72
CA LEU A 225 -8.59 25.76 -12.67
C LEU A 225 -7.95 25.49 -11.31
N ARG A 226 -8.07 26.46 -10.39
CA ARG A 226 -7.60 26.36 -9.01
C ARG A 226 -8.78 26.32 -8.04
N GLY A 227 -8.65 25.52 -6.98
CA GLY A 227 -9.68 25.32 -5.96
C GLY A 227 -10.58 24.12 -6.25
N LYS A 228 -10.90 23.37 -5.18
CA LYS A 228 -11.62 22.08 -5.25
C LYS A 228 -12.90 22.16 -6.07
N THR A 229 -13.75 23.16 -5.84
CA THR A 229 -15.02 23.33 -6.55
C THR A 229 -14.83 23.51 -8.05
N LYS A 230 -13.86 24.33 -8.47
CA LYS A 230 -13.59 24.59 -9.89
C LYS A 230 -12.98 23.37 -10.56
N VAL A 231 -12.02 22.71 -9.91
CA VAL A 231 -11.41 21.45 -10.38
C VAL A 231 -12.46 20.35 -10.51
N GLN A 232 -13.36 20.24 -9.54
CA GLN A 232 -14.48 19.30 -9.57
C GLN A 232 -15.40 19.54 -10.77
N GLY A 233 -15.78 20.80 -11.03
CA GLY A 233 -16.59 21.16 -12.19
C GLY A 233 -15.89 20.84 -13.51
N GLN A 234 -14.60 21.17 -13.63
CA GLN A 234 -13.79 20.81 -14.79
C GLN A 234 -13.77 19.29 -15.00
N TRP A 235 -13.50 18.52 -13.95
CA TRP A 235 -13.47 17.06 -14.02
C TRP A 235 -14.83 16.47 -14.46
N GLN A 236 -15.92 16.93 -13.86
CA GLN A 236 -17.28 16.49 -14.22
C GLN A 236 -17.63 16.80 -15.67
N LEU A 237 -17.24 17.98 -16.18
CA LEU A 237 -17.47 18.36 -17.58
C LEU A 237 -16.75 17.40 -18.53
N PHE A 238 -15.49 17.07 -18.26
CA PHE A 238 -14.74 16.11 -19.09
C PHE A 238 -15.30 14.69 -19.01
N CYS A 239 -15.77 14.25 -17.83
CA CYS A 239 -16.49 12.99 -17.71
C CYS A 239 -17.80 13.01 -18.53
N LEU A 240 -18.54 14.12 -18.54
CA LEU A 240 -19.76 14.26 -19.34
C LEU A 240 -19.45 14.16 -20.83
N VAL A 241 -18.45 14.91 -21.32
CA VAL A 241 -18.00 14.86 -22.72
C VAL A 241 -17.62 13.44 -23.12
N HIS A 242 -16.86 12.73 -22.28
CA HIS A 242 -16.51 11.33 -22.51
C HIS A 242 -17.75 10.43 -22.64
N ASN A 243 -18.72 10.57 -21.72
CA ASN A 243 -19.93 9.75 -21.73
C ASN A 243 -20.82 10.03 -22.93
N VAL A 244 -21.03 11.31 -23.29
CA VAL A 244 -21.80 11.71 -24.48
C VAL A 244 -21.17 11.16 -25.75
N GLU A 245 -19.84 11.23 -25.88
CA GLU A 245 -19.12 10.64 -27.02
C GLU A 245 -19.31 9.12 -27.10
N LYS A 246 -19.27 8.41 -25.97
CA LYS A 246 -19.55 6.96 -25.96
C LYS A 246 -20.99 6.66 -26.40
N LEU A 247 -21.97 7.41 -25.91
CA LEU A 247 -23.36 7.23 -26.29
C LEU A 247 -23.58 7.55 -27.77
N ALA A 248 -22.97 8.62 -28.29
CA ALA A 248 -23.09 8.97 -29.71
C ALA A 248 -22.49 7.92 -30.66
N ARG A 249 -21.40 7.26 -30.26
CA ARG A 249 -20.71 6.27 -31.11
C ARG A 249 -21.22 4.85 -30.94
N TYR A 250 -21.63 4.48 -29.73
CA TYR A 250 -21.90 3.09 -29.36
C TYR A 250 -23.26 2.91 -28.66
N GLY A 251 -23.96 3.99 -28.36
CA GLY A 251 -25.29 3.93 -27.81
C GLY A 251 -26.24 3.41 -28.87
N LYS A 252 -26.82 2.24 -28.62
CA LYS A 252 -28.01 1.81 -29.36
C LYS A 252 -29.18 2.61 -28.82
N LEU A 253 -29.61 3.62 -29.57
CA LEU A 253 -30.94 4.16 -29.36
C LEU A 253 -31.89 3.09 -29.91
N ASN A 254 -32.55 2.36 -29.02
CA ASN A 254 -33.66 1.52 -29.43
C ASN A 254 -34.70 2.45 -30.06
N GLN A 255 -34.82 2.40 -31.39
CA GLN A 255 -35.94 2.97 -32.14
C GLN A 255 -37.11 2.01 -32.04
#